data_AF-A0A355IUX0-F1
#
_entry.id   AF-A0A355IUX0-F1
#
_cell.length_a   1.000
_cell.length_b   1.000
_cell.length_c   1.000
_cell.angle_alpha   90.00
_cell.angle_beta   90.00
_cell.angle_gamma   90.00
#
_symmetry.space_group_name_H-M   'P 1'
#
loop_
_entity.id
_entity.type
_entity.pdbx_description
1 polymer ?
#
loop_
_entity_poly.entity_id
_entity_poly.type
_entity_poly.pdbx_seq_one_letter_code
_entity_poly.pdbx_strand_id
1 'polypeptide(L)'
;MQFDLEEIKRTIAKKYDWGPSADWTNFHFKELSKDIEAATGDRLSEETLKRIFGKRKVNTESYQPQAFSQMVLMKYAEGLKAGHSRTNGTIPEKSFLTAKVRKTIWWVFGCGIFLAAVLFFTTPDNEPEKYRFSCKNPRDTYPFTAMFEYDVSEIDDSVFIDFGKDGETFLPPEKSMINYFYSNTGVYNVQVYTRKKRLDSLRVVAWAHDWQAGYFPNSTPEKFSHFMDQSFYRQPDCFYATSEGLKAEHVDLSQHSWTDYRYFSPFGKDLDHLSLETRVLNNASTGSFSCYDIGIALQGDFGTIDITFTQSKCSRYAMLKLSEKQMDGEYDDLSAFTVDMSDWLQLRTKTEEGNFKVYLGDKLIFTEQYQKPLGSLLGIRYYFFGSGKIDYIELKDSLENVFYRNDFTSTGTIAHK
;
A
#
# COMPACT_ATOMS: atom_id res chain seq x y z
N MET A 1 23.40 -28.61 19.99
CA MET A 1 22.74 -28.42 21.30
C MET A 1 21.45 -29.26 21.27
N GLN A 2 21.15 -30.03 22.31
CA GLN A 2 19.89 -30.77 22.39
C GLN A 2 18.77 -29.76 22.68
N PHE A 3 17.65 -29.83 21.96
CA PHE A 3 16.52 -28.92 22.16
C PHE A 3 15.88 -29.19 23.53
N ASP A 4 16.07 -28.25 24.47
CA ASP A 4 15.41 -28.25 25.78
C ASP A 4 14.44 -27.05 25.85
N LEU A 5 13.15 -27.37 25.72
CA LEU A 5 12.10 -26.36 25.67
C LEU A 5 11.93 -25.60 27.01
N GLU A 6 12.09 -26.28 28.14
CA GLU A 6 11.91 -25.66 29.45
C GLU A 6 13.10 -24.75 29.80
N GLU A 7 14.31 -25.11 29.37
CA GLU A 7 15.47 -24.23 29.47
C GLU A 7 15.31 -22.96 28.63
N ILE A 8 14.78 -23.08 27.40
CA ILE A 8 14.52 -21.95 26.50
C ILE A 8 13.46 -21.02 27.10
N LYS A 9 12.33 -21.56 27.59
CA LYS A 9 11.27 -20.76 28.24
C LYS A 9 11.82 -19.96 29.41
N ARG A 10 12.63 -20.60 30.26
CA ARG A 10 13.28 -19.94 31.41
C ARG A 10 14.26 -18.84 30.98
N THR A 11 15.03 -19.07 29.91
CA THR A 11 15.97 -18.07 29.38
C THR A 11 15.24 -16.85 28.84
N ILE A 12 14.13 -17.06 28.11
CA ILE A 12 13.29 -15.98 27.58
C ILE A 12 12.61 -15.22 28.73
N ALA A 13 12.02 -15.92 29.70
CA ALA A 13 11.37 -15.30 30.86
C ALA A 13 12.34 -14.42 31.66
N LYS A 14 13.61 -14.86 31.81
CA LYS A 14 14.65 -14.10 32.50
C LYS A 14 15.02 -12.79 31.78
N LYS A 15 14.90 -12.71 30.45
CA LYS A 15 15.21 -11.48 29.69
C LYS A 15 14.22 -10.35 29.97
N TYR A 16 12.93 -10.68 30.06
CA TYR A 16 11.87 -9.68 30.03
C TYR A 16 11.22 -9.38 31.38
N ASP A 17 11.37 -10.27 32.36
CA ASP A 17 10.76 -10.13 33.70
C ASP A 17 9.24 -9.87 33.67
N TRP A 18 8.55 -10.39 32.65
CA TRP A 18 7.09 -10.23 32.47
C TRP A 18 6.23 -11.12 33.39
N GLY A 19 6.83 -11.68 34.44
CA GLY A 19 6.16 -12.66 35.31
C GLY A 19 5.86 -14.01 34.61
N PRO A 20 5.03 -14.86 35.22
CA PRO A 20 4.71 -16.19 34.72
C PRO A 20 4.07 -16.14 33.32
N SER A 21 4.46 -17.05 32.42
CA SER A 21 3.87 -17.11 31.07
C SER A 21 2.35 -17.42 31.07
N ALA A 22 1.84 -17.90 32.20
CA ALA A 22 0.41 -18.06 32.46
C ALA A 22 -0.37 -16.74 32.49
N ASP A 23 0.29 -15.59 32.68
CA ASP A 23 -0.33 -14.27 32.77
C ASP A 23 -0.11 -13.42 31.50
N TRP A 24 0.68 -13.91 30.54
CA TRP A 24 0.99 -13.19 29.32
C TRP A 24 -0.27 -12.93 28.47
N THR A 25 -0.52 -11.67 28.14
CA THR A 25 -1.51 -11.21 27.16
C THR A 25 -1.00 -11.30 25.72
N ASN A 26 -1.87 -11.08 24.72
CA ASN A 26 -1.50 -11.02 23.30
C ASN A 26 -0.36 -10.04 23.02
N PHE A 27 -0.28 -8.95 23.78
CA PHE A 27 0.80 -7.97 23.69
C PHE A 27 2.18 -8.62 23.90
N HIS A 28 2.37 -9.41 24.96
CA HIS A 28 3.65 -10.07 25.24
C HIS A 28 4.07 -11.06 24.14
N PHE A 29 3.11 -11.77 23.55
CA PHE A 29 3.39 -12.69 22.44
C PHE A 29 3.75 -11.96 21.15
N LYS A 30 3.12 -10.82 20.88
CA LYS A 30 3.45 -9.94 19.76
C LYS A 30 4.85 -9.34 19.91
N GLU A 31 5.18 -8.90 21.12
CA GLU A 31 6.48 -8.32 21.42
C GLU A 31 7.61 -9.37 21.36
N LEU A 32 7.37 -10.56 21.93
CA LEU A 32 8.31 -11.68 21.81
C LEU A 32 8.51 -12.13 20.36
N SER A 33 7.43 -12.15 19.56
CA SER A 33 7.51 -12.49 18.13
C SER A 33 8.42 -11.52 17.37
N LYS A 34 8.23 -10.21 17.59
CA LYS A 34 9.06 -9.15 17.00
C LYS A 34 10.51 -9.24 17.44
N ASP A 35 10.77 -9.47 18.72
CA ASP A 35 12.14 -9.53 19.25
C ASP A 35 12.89 -10.78 18.75
N ILE A 36 12.20 -11.91 18.61
CA ILE A 36 12.76 -13.12 17.99
C ILE A 36 13.11 -12.83 16.52
N GLU A 37 12.20 -12.21 15.77
CA GLU A 37 12.42 -11.83 14.37
C GLU A 37 13.60 -10.85 14.22
N ALA A 38 13.70 -9.85 15.10
CA ALA A 38 14.81 -8.90 15.10
C ALA A 38 16.16 -9.55 15.43
N ALA A 39 16.20 -10.50 16.38
CA ALA A 39 17.44 -11.13 16.82
C ALA A 39 17.88 -12.30 15.95
N THR A 40 16.95 -12.99 15.30
CA THR A 40 17.24 -14.19 14.52
C THR A 40 17.08 -13.99 13.02
N GLY A 41 16.32 -12.99 12.56
CA GLY A 41 15.91 -12.85 11.17
C GLY A 41 14.79 -13.81 10.75
N ASP A 42 14.32 -14.66 11.67
CA ASP A 42 13.31 -15.69 11.42
C ASP A 42 12.05 -15.40 12.28
N ARG A 43 10.87 -15.40 11.66
CA ARG A 43 9.61 -15.04 12.35
C ARG A 43 8.91 -16.26 12.95
N LEU A 44 8.61 -16.20 14.26
CA LEU A 44 7.67 -17.11 14.91
C LEU A 44 6.33 -16.43 15.18
N SER A 45 5.24 -16.98 14.65
CA SER A 45 3.91 -16.41 14.84
C SER A 45 3.45 -16.42 16.29
N GLU A 46 2.66 -15.43 16.69
CA GLU A 46 2.09 -15.32 18.03
C GLU A 46 1.33 -16.59 18.45
N GLU A 47 0.59 -17.20 17.52
CA GLU A 47 -0.15 -18.44 17.77
C GLU A 47 0.77 -19.64 18.01
N THR A 48 1.97 -19.64 17.42
CA THR A 48 2.99 -20.66 17.70
C THR A 48 3.59 -20.44 19.08
N LEU A 49 3.90 -19.20 19.45
CA LEU A 49 4.39 -18.86 20.79
C LEU A 49 3.34 -19.16 21.88
N LYS A 50 2.06 -18.85 21.65
CA LYS A 50 0.96 -19.19 22.59
C LYS A 50 0.82 -20.69 22.83
N ARG A 51 1.08 -21.52 21.81
CA ARG A 51 1.11 -22.99 21.95
C ARG A 51 2.33 -23.46 22.73
N ILE A 52 3.50 -22.86 22.48
CA ILE A 52 4.76 -23.19 23.15
C ILE A 52 4.70 -22.84 24.65
N PHE A 53 4.14 -21.69 25.01
CA PHE A 53 4.03 -21.21 26.39
C PHE A 53 2.74 -21.64 27.11
N GLY A 54 1.93 -22.52 26.51
CA GLY A 54 0.80 -23.18 27.19
C GLY A 54 -0.50 -22.36 27.30
N LYS A 55 -0.64 -21.25 26.56
CA LYS A 55 -1.87 -20.42 26.54
C LYS A 55 -2.99 -20.98 25.67
N ARG A 56 -2.70 -21.97 24.80
CA ARG A 56 -3.70 -22.73 24.06
C ARG A 56 -3.61 -24.21 24.43
N LYS A 57 -4.78 -24.85 24.61
CA LYS A 57 -4.87 -26.31 24.78
C LYS A 57 -4.35 -26.99 23.51
N VAL A 58 -3.41 -27.91 23.68
CA VAL A 58 -2.93 -28.82 22.64
C VAL A 58 -3.37 -30.23 23.06
N ASN A 59 -3.79 -31.07 22.12
CA ASN A 59 -4.37 -32.41 22.39
C ASN A 59 -3.37 -33.45 22.95
N THR A 60 -2.18 -33.02 23.38
CA THR A 60 -1.09 -33.89 23.83
C THR A 60 -0.45 -33.29 25.09
N GLU A 61 -0.25 -34.11 26.12
CA GLU A 61 0.35 -33.72 27.40
C GLU A 61 1.77 -33.15 27.28
N SER A 62 2.46 -33.41 26.16
CA SER A 62 3.76 -32.82 25.82
C SER A 62 3.74 -32.25 24.40
N TYR A 63 3.49 -30.94 24.28
CA TYR A 63 3.58 -30.24 23.00
C TYR A 63 5.06 -30.01 22.63
N GLN A 64 5.47 -30.55 21.48
CA GLN A 64 6.77 -30.26 20.86
C GLN A 64 6.56 -29.38 19.63
N PRO A 65 7.23 -28.21 19.55
CA PRO A 65 7.10 -27.34 18.39
C PRO A 65 7.78 -27.95 17.15
N GLN A 66 7.38 -27.50 15.96
CA GLN A 66 7.97 -27.97 14.68
C GLN A 66 9.48 -27.70 14.61
N ALA A 67 10.21 -28.48 13.80
CA ALA A 67 11.67 -28.39 13.69
C ALA A 67 12.17 -26.96 13.41
N PHE A 68 11.48 -26.20 12.55
CA PHE A 68 11.79 -24.79 12.30
C PHE A 68 11.67 -23.95 13.58
N SER A 69 10.56 -24.06 14.31
CA SER A 69 10.35 -23.36 15.57
C SER A 69 11.37 -23.74 16.65
N GLN A 70 11.83 -24.99 16.67
CA GLN A 70 12.92 -25.43 17.55
C GLN A 70 14.24 -24.72 17.21
N MET A 71 14.59 -24.66 15.92
CA MET A 71 15.81 -23.99 15.44
C MET A 71 15.82 -22.50 15.76
N VAL A 72 14.72 -21.80 15.49
CA VAL A 72 14.61 -20.35 15.75
C VAL A 72 14.71 -20.05 17.25
N LEU A 73 14.05 -20.85 18.09
CA LEU A 73 14.12 -20.69 19.55
C LEU A 73 15.52 -20.99 20.12
N MET A 74 16.23 -21.98 19.59
CA MET A 74 17.61 -22.26 20.00
C MET A 74 18.54 -21.10 19.63
N LYS A 75 18.45 -20.62 18.39
CA LYS A 75 19.21 -19.45 17.90
C LYS A 75 18.95 -18.21 18.75
N TYR A 76 17.69 -17.97 19.12
CA TYR A 76 17.32 -16.87 19.99
C TYR A 76 17.89 -17.02 21.41
N ALA A 77 17.73 -18.18 22.03
CA ALA A 77 18.23 -18.44 23.39
C ALA A 77 19.77 -18.39 23.49
N GLU A 78 20.48 -18.84 22.46
CA GLU A 78 21.94 -18.71 22.36
C GLU A 78 22.38 -17.23 22.30
N GLY A 79 21.68 -16.40 21.52
CA GLY A 79 21.91 -14.95 21.48
C GLY A 79 21.72 -14.27 22.85
N LEU A 80 20.71 -14.69 23.62
CA LEU A 80 20.47 -14.18 24.97
C LEU A 80 21.56 -14.59 25.98
N LYS A 81 22.10 -15.80 25.84
CA LYS A 81 23.22 -16.29 26.67
C LYS A 81 24.53 -15.57 26.34
N ALA A 82 24.79 -15.28 25.07
CA ALA A 82 25.97 -14.53 24.63
C ALA A 82 25.96 -13.05 25.08
N GLY A 83 24.78 -12.45 25.26
CA GLY A 83 24.62 -11.07 25.74
C GLY A 83 24.91 -10.84 27.23
N HIS A 84 25.06 -11.90 28.04
CA HIS A 84 25.27 -11.83 29.50
C HIS A 84 26.74 -11.91 29.94
N SER A 85 27.71 -11.87 29.03
CA SER A 85 29.14 -11.83 29.36
C SER A 85 29.82 -10.59 28.79
N ARG A 86 29.42 -9.40 29.26
CA ARG A 86 30.25 -8.20 29.19
C ARG A 86 30.02 -7.29 30.39
N THR A 87 30.80 -7.49 31.45
CA THR A 87 31.22 -6.39 32.33
C THR A 87 32.56 -6.69 33.00
N ASN A 88 33.47 -5.72 32.82
CA ASN A 88 34.50 -5.22 33.73
C ASN A 88 35.85 -5.92 33.90
N GLY A 89 36.88 -5.10 33.63
CA GLY A 89 38.27 -5.20 34.10
C GLY A 89 39.11 -6.21 33.31
N THR A 90 40.32 -5.94 32.86
CA THR A 90 41.29 -4.86 33.10
C THR A 90 42.38 -5.09 32.05
N ILE A 91 43.02 -4.04 31.55
CA ILE A 91 44.26 -4.19 30.78
C ILE A 91 45.34 -4.68 31.77
N PRO A 92 46.07 -5.76 31.45
CA PRO A 92 47.51 -5.60 31.47
C PRO A 92 48.19 -6.14 30.22
N GLU A 93 49.21 -5.37 29.87
CA GLU A 93 50.28 -5.61 28.92
C GLU A 93 51.11 -6.86 29.28
N LYS A 94 51.43 -7.74 28.30
CA LYS A 94 52.82 -8.10 27.93
C LYS A 94 52.97 -9.23 26.89
N SER A 95 53.94 -8.95 26.02
CA SER A 95 54.95 -9.80 25.36
C SER A 95 54.57 -10.90 24.36
N PHE A 96 55.02 -10.64 23.13
CA PHE A 96 55.69 -11.53 22.15
C PHE A 96 55.86 -13.03 22.49
N LEU A 97 55.54 -13.90 21.53
CA LEU A 97 56.50 -14.58 20.63
C LEU A 97 55.80 -15.66 19.76
N THR A 98 55.99 -15.55 18.43
CA THR A 98 56.26 -16.58 17.38
C THR A 98 55.68 -18.01 17.52
N ALA A 99 55.19 -18.74 16.51
CA ALA A 99 55.31 -18.73 15.03
C ALA A 99 54.24 -19.70 14.45
N LYS A 100 53.87 -19.62 13.16
CA LYS A 100 53.47 -20.83 12.39
C LYS A 100 53.44 -20.69 10.87
N VAL A 101 53.77 -21.82 10.26
CA VAL A 101 54.01 -22.14 8.84
C VAL A 101 52.71 -22.40 8.05
N ARG A 102 52.73 -21.90 6.80
CA ARG A 102 52.08 -22.34 5.53
C ARG A 102 50.79 -23.20 5.61
N LYS A 103 49.64 -22.59 5.29
CA LYS A 103 48.34 -23.27 5.05
C LYS A 103 47.47 -22.66 3.93
N THR A 104 48.08 -22.10 2.88
CA THR A 104 47.36 -21.30 1.86
C THR A 104 46.65 -22.11 0.76
N ILE A 105 46.81 -23.44 0.68
CA ILE A 105 46.27 -24.23 -0.45
C ILE A 105 44.85 -24.80 -0.17
N TRP A 106 44.42 -24.90 1.09
CA TRP A 106 43.09 -25.43 1.43
C TRP A 106 41.96 -24.38 1.38
N TRP A 107 42.30 -23.09 1.47
CA TRP A 107 41.31 -22.01 1.42
C TRP A 107 40.78 -21.74 0.01
N VAL A 108 41.61 -21.95 -1.03
CA VAL A 108 41.20 -21.70 -2.43
C VAL A 108 40.18 -22.73 -2.91
N PHE A 109 40.34 -24.01 -2.55
CA PHE A 109 39.37 -25.07 -2.89
C PHE A 109 38.07 -24.95 -2.07
N GLY A 110 38.17 -24.58 -0.79
CA GLY A 110 36.99 -24.36 0.05
C GLY A 110 36.15 -23.16 -0.41
N CYS A 111 36.80 -22.04 -0.76
CA CYS A 111 36.11 -20.87 -1.30
C CYS A 111 35.51 -21.14 -2.69
N GLY A 112 36.18 -21.92 -3.54
CA GLY A 112 35.64 -22.28 -4.86
C GLY A 112 34.38 -23.15 -4.78
N ILE A 113 34.36 -24.14 -3.88
CA ILE A 113 33.18 -25.00 -3.66
C ILE A 113 32.06 -24.21 -2.98
N PHE A 114 32.40 -23.31 -2.06
CA PHE A 114 31.42 -22.43 -1.42
C PHE A 114 30.81 -21.44 -2.42
N LEU A 115 31.62 -20.83 -3.30
CA LEU A 115 31.14 -19.97 -4.38
C LEU A 115 30.28 -20.74 -5.39
N ALA A 116 30.68 -21.97 -5.76
CA ALA A 116 29.89 -22.81 -6.64
C ALA A 116 28.55 -23.23 -6.00
N ALA A 117 28.55 -23.56 -4.70
CA ALA A 117 27.33 -23.87 -3.96
C ALA A 117 26.42 -22.64 -3.83
N VAL A 118 26.98 -21.46 -3.50
CA VAL A 118 26.22 -20.21 -3.46
C VAL A 118 25.65 -19.89 -4.84
N LEU A 119 26.42 -20.04 -5.92
CA LEU A 119 25.93 -19.85 -7.29
C LEU A 119 24.82 -20.86 -7.65
N PHE A 120 24.96 -22.12 -7.26
CA PHE A 120 23.96 -23.17 -7.53
C PHE A 120 22.66 -22.99 -6.71
N PHE A 121 22.73 -22.40 -5.52
CA PHE A 121 21.55 -22.05 -4.70
C PHE A 121 20.99 -20.65 -4.98
N THR A 122 21.70 -19.82 -5.76
CA THR A 122 21.25 -18.46 -6.13
C THR A 122 20.82 -18.36 -7.59
N THR A 123 21.07 -19.37 -8.43
CA THR A 123 20.43 -19.47 -9.73
C THR A 123 18.92 -19.64 -9.52
N PRO A 124 18.09 -18.67 -9.92
CA PRO A 124 16.65 -18.83 -9.91
C PRO A 124 16.31 -20.05 -10.77
N ASP A 125 15.41 -20.90 -10.28
CA ASP A 125 14.78 -21.95 -11.07
C ASP A 125 13.96 -21.25 -12.17
N ASN A 126 14.63 -20.87 -13.26
CA ASN A 126 14.00 -20.38 -14.46
C ASN A 126 13.52 -21.61 -15.23
N GLU A 127 12.54 -22.33 -14.67
CA GLU A 127 11.68 -23.15 -15.52
C GLU A 127 11.08 -22.22 -16.58
N PRO A 128 11.09 -22.62 -17.87
CA PRO A 128 10.45 -21.83 -18.91
C PRO A 128 9.01 -21.57 -18.53
N GLU A 129 8.55 -20.33 -18.75
CA GLU A 129 7.17 -19.94 -18.42
C GLU A 129 6.20 -20.87 -19.14
N LYS A 130 5.49 -21.70 -18.38
CA LYS A 130 4.45 -22.64 -18.87
C LYS A 130 3.17 -21.93 -19.31
N TYR A 131 3.24 -20.64 -19.59
CA TYR A 131 2.10 -19.81 -19.95
C TYR A 131 2.54 -18.58 -20.72
N ARG A 132 1.58 -17.96 -21.41
CA ARG A 132 1.73 -16.64 -22.03
C ARG A 132 0.56 -15.77 -21.58
N PHE A 133 0.82 -14.51 -21.28
CA PHE A 133 -0.23 -13.54 -20.99
C PHE A 133 0.17 -12.15 -21.49
N SER A 134 -0.74 -11.46 -22.16
CA SER A 134 -0.51 -10.10 -22.66
C SER A 134 -1.82 -9.36 -22.90
N CYS A 135 -1.76 -8.03 -22.96
CA CYS A 135 -2.89 -7.18 -23.34
C CYS A 135 -2.51 -6.38 -24.59
N LYS A 136 -3.32 -6.44 -25.65
CA LYS A 136 -3.05 -5.73 -26.92
C LYS A 136 -3.13 -4.21 -26.77
N ASN A 137 -4.10 -3.75 -25.99
CA ASN A 137 -4.40 -2.34 -25.77
C ASN A 137 -4.48 -2.06 -24.26
N PRO A 138 -3.35 -2.10 -23.54
CA PRO A 138 -3.32 -1.90 -22.09
C PRO A 138 -3.61 -0.44 -21.70
N ARG A 139 -3.68 0.49 -22.65
CA ARG A 139 -3.95 1.90 -22.42
C ARG A 139 -4.84 2.40 -23.55
N ASP A 140 -5.99 2.97 -23.20
CA ASP A 140 -6.93 3.54 -24.16
C ASP A 140 -7.89 4.52 -23.45
N THR A 141 -8.71 5.25 -24.20
CA THR A 141 -9.72 6.15 -23.62
C THR A 141 -10.96 5.38 -23.21
N TYR A 142 -11.49 5.63 -22.01
CA TYR A 142 -12.75 5.04 -21.55
C TYR A 142 -13.95 5.62 -22.32
N PRO A 143 -15.03 4.85 -22.51
CA PRO A 143 -15.10 3.40 -22.27
C PRO A 143 -14.42 2.61 -23.39
N PHE A 144 -13.72 1.53 -23.07
CA PHE A 144 -13.12 0.66 -24.08
C PHE A 144 -13.07 -0.81 -23.65
N THR A 145 -12.86 -1.69 -24.63
CA THR A 145 -12.63 -3.12 -24.40
C THR A 145 -11.16 -3.44 -24.51
N ALA A 146 -10.55 -3.89 -23.41
CA ALA A 146 -9.20 -4.44 -23.41
C ALA A 146 -9.22 -5.89 -23.89
N MET A 147 -8.30 -6.22 -24.79
CA MET A 147 -8.15 -7.57 -25.35
C MET A 147 -6.93 -8.26 -24.75
N PHE A 148 -7.18 -9.31 -23.96
CA PHE A 148 -6.14 -10.10 -23.33
C PHE A 148 -5.92 -11.38 -24.12
N GLU A 149 -4.68 -11.62 -24.53
CA GLU A 149 -4.26 -12.87 -25.14
C GLU A 149 -3.52 -13.71 -24.11
N TYR A 150 -3.86 -14.99 -24.05
CA TYR A 150 -3.27 -15.90 -23.10
C TYR A 150 -3.05 -17.30 -23.67
N ASP A 151 -2.15 -18.05 -23.05
CA ASP A 151 -2.00 -19.50 -23.20
C ASP A 151 -1.70 -20.06 -21.81
N VAL A 152 -2.59 -20.89 -21.30
CA VAL A 152 -2.45 -21.55 -19.98
C VAL A 152 -2.58 -23.06 -20.12
N SER A 153 -2.42 -23.58 -21.34
CA SER A 153 -2.66 -24.99 -21.68
C SER A 153 -1.68 -25.96 -21.00
N GLU A 154 -0.50 -25.49 -20.62
CA GLU A 154 0.52 -26.27 -19.91
C GLU A 154 0.42 -26.16 -18.37
N ILE A 155 -0.61 -25.49 -17.86
CA ILE A 155 -0.86 -25.38 -16.42
C ILE A 155 -1.92 -26.41 -16.00
N ASP A 156 -1.51 -27.33 -15.11
CA ASP A 156 -2.40 -28.37 -14.58
C ASP A 156 -3.51 -27.85 -13.65
N ASP A 157 -3.33 -26.67 -13.05
CA ASP A 157 -4.27 -26.04 -12.13
C ASP A 157 -5.26 -25.11 -12.85
N SER A 158 -6.40 -24.81 -12.22
CA SER A 158 -7.30 -23.79 -12.72
C SER A 158 -6.65 -22.41 -12.65
N VAL A 159 -6.67 -21.71 -13.77
CA VAL A 159 -6.15 -20.35 -13.89
C VAL A 159 -7.30 -19.35 -13.90
N PHE A 160 -7.12 -18.27 -13.17
CA PHE A 160 -8.07 -17.18 -13.06
C PHE A 160 -7.43 -15.84 -13.38
N ILE A 161 -8.26 -14.91 -13.84
CA ILE A 161 -7.92 -13.51 -14.04
C ILE A 161 -8.83 -12.63 -13.19
N ASP A 162 -8.23 -11.64 -12.53
CA ASP A 162 -8.92 -10.47 -11.99
C ASP A 162 -8.55 -9.26 -12.86
N PHE A 163 -9.56 -8.58 -13.38
CA PHE A 163 -9.41 -7.42 -14.26
C PHE A 163 -9.12 -6.11 -13.51
N GLY A 164 -8.81 -6.17 -12.21
CA GLY A 164 -8.58 -5.02 -11.34
C GLY A 164 -9.88 -4.46 -10.74
N LYS A 165 -10.86 -5.33 -10.50
CA LYS A 165 -12.20 -5.00 -9.97
C LYS A 165 -12.65 -5.94 -8.85
N ASP A 166 -11.70 -6.66 -8.24
CA ASP A 166 -11.94 -7.62 -7.16
C ASP A 166 -12.93 -8.73 -7.57
N GLY A 167 -12.82 -9.15 -8.84
CA GLY A 167 -13.70 -10.13 -9.47
C GLY A 167 -12.90 -11.19 -10.21
N GLU A 168 -13.21 -12.46 -9.95
CA GLU A 168 -12.49 -13.59 -10.52
C GLU A 168 -13.20 -14.14 -11.76
N THR A 169 -12.45 -14.36 -12.84
CA THR A 169 -12.94 -15.06 -14.04
C THR A 169 -12.02 -16.23 -14.37
N PHE A 170 -12.59 -17.41 -14.59
CA PHE A 170 -11.84 -18.59 -15.03
C PHE A 170 -11.31 -18.38 -16.45
N LEU A 171 -10.07 -18.79 -16.71
CA LEU A 171 -9.44 -18.81 -18.04
C LEU A 171 -9.44 -20.25 -18.59
N PRO A 172 -10.34 -20.59 -19.53
CA PRO A 172 -10.35 -21.93 -20.11
C PRO A 172 -9.06 -22.20 -20.91
N PRO A 173 -8.37 -23.33 -20.68
CA PRO A 173 -7.10 -23.67 -21.36
C PRO A 173 -7.20 -23.82 -22.89
N GLU A 174 -8.38 -24.12 -23.41
CA GLU A 174 -8.64 -24.30 -24.85
C GLU A 174 -8.90 -22.97 -25.60
N LYS A 175 -8.95 -21.86 -24.88
CA LYS A 175 -9.14 -20.52 -25.44
C LYS A 175 -7.82 -19.74 -25.36
N SER A 176 -7.66 -18.78 -26.26
CA SER A 176 -6.45 -17.96 -26.35
C SER A 176 -6.68 -16.47 -26.12
N MET A 177 -7.93 -16.07 -25.84
CA MET A 177 -8.32 -14.68 -25.71
C MET A 177 -9.50 -14.50 -24.76
N ILE A 178 -9.47 -13.44 -23.98
CA ILE A 178 -10.61 -12.93 -23.21
C ILE A 178 -10.66 -11.40 -23.30
N ASN A 179 -11.86 -10.85 -23.34
CA ASN A 179 -12.09 -9.41 -23.44
C ASN A 179 -12.72 -8.90 -22.15
N TYR A 180 -12.36 -7.68 -21.74
CA TYR A 180 -13.00 -7.00 -20.62
C TYR A 180 -13.31 -5.55 -20.97
N PHE A 181 -14.51 -5.10 -20.61
CA PHE A 181 -14.99 -3.75 -20.89
C PHE A 181 -14.76 -2.84 -19.66
N TYR A 182 -13.90 -1.85 -19.82
CA TYR A 182 -13.63 -0.82 -18.81
C TYR A 182 -14.53 0.39 -19.05
N SER A 183 -15.60 0.50 -18.28
CA SER A 183 -16.61 1.56 -18.40
C SER A 183 -16.23 2.87 -17.71
N ASN A 184 -15.21 2.88 -16.84
CA ASN A 184 -14.82 4.02 -16.03
C ASN A 184 -13.33 4.34 -16.21
N THR A 185 -12.98 5.63 -16.11
CA THR A 185 -11.58 6.05 -16.08
C THR A 185 -10.90 5.55 -14.80
N GLY A 186 -9.62 5.18 -14.91
CA GLY A 186 -8.86 4.65 -13.79
C GLY A 186 -7.66 3.82 -14.18
N VAL A 187 -6.92 3.39 -13.15
CA VAL A 187 -5.83 2.42 -13.24
C VAL A 187 -6.32 1.08 -12.68
N TYR A 188 -6.13 0.03 -13.45
CA TYR A 188 -6.56 -1.33 -13.14
C TYR A 188 -5.37 -2.27 -13.11
N ASN A 189 -5.11 -2.89 -11.96
CA ASN A 189 -4.04 -3.87 -11.82
C ASN A 189 -4.61 -5.26 -12.09
N VAL A 190 -4.44 -5.73 -13.33
CA VAL A 190 -4.88 -7.04 -13.77
C VAL A 190 -3.93 -8.09 -13.22
N GLN A 191 -4.50 -9.15 -12.65
CA GLN A 191 -3.72 -10.24 -12.04
C GLN A 191 -4.18 -11.57 -12.62
N VAL A 192 -3.22 -12.39 -13.03
CA VAL A 192 -3.46 -13.77 -13.44
C VAL A 192 -2.85 -14.68 -12.40
N TYR A 193 -3.60 -15.66 -11.92
CA TYR A 193 -3.18 -16.49 -10.80
C TYR A 193 -3.84 -17.86 -10.82
N THR A 194 -3.19 -18.82 -10.16
CA THR A 194 -3.83 -20.07 -9.73
C THR A 194 -4.22 -19.96 -8.26
N ARG A 195 -4.87 -20.99 -7.72
CA ARG A 195 -5.15 -21.04 -6.28
C ARG A 195 -3.91 -21.04 -5.39
N LYS A 196 -2.73 -21.32 -5.94
CA LYS A 196 -1.46 -21.46 -5.20
C LYS A 196 -0.54 -20.25 -5.33
N LYS A 197 -0.57 -19.56 -6.47
CA LYS A 197 0.37 -18.47 -6.74
C LYS A 197 -0.18 -17.50 -7.78
N ARG A 198 0.31 -16.26 -7.72
CA ARG A 198 0.23 -15.32 -8.84
C ARG A 198 1.13 -15.82 -9.97
N LEU A 199 0.60 -15.84 -11.18
CA LEU A 199 1.33 -16.13 -12.40
C LEU A 199 1.91 -14.83 -12.95
N ASP A 200 1.04 -13.87 -13.23
CA ASP A 200 1.41 -12.62 -13.88
C ASP A 200 0.57 -11.44 -13.36
N SER A 201 1.02 -10.22 -13.66
CA SER A 201 0.23 -9.01 -13.47
C SER A 201 0.63 -7.94 -14.47
N LEU A 202 -0.36 -7.27 -15.05
CA LEU A 202 -0.13 -6.10 -15.89
C LEU A 202 -1.10 -4.98 -15.52
N ARG A 203 -0.75 -3.77 -15.92
CA ARG A 203 -1.59 -2.60 -15.71
C ARG A 203 -2.40 -2.28 -16.95
N VAL A 204 -3.70 -2.06 -16.76
CA VAL A 204 -4.56 -1.39 -17.73
C VAL A 204 -4.85 0.02 -17.23
N VAL A 205 -4.80 1.02 -18.13
CA VAL A 205 -5.16 2.40 -17.80
C VAL A 205 -6.23 2.90 -18.77
N ALA A 206 -7.33 3.36 -18.21
CA ALA A 206 -8.46 3.93 -18.94
C ALA A 206 -8.41 5.46 -18.84
N TRP A 207 -7.91 6.11 -19.89
CA TRP A 207 -7.77 7.56 -19.99
C TRP A 207 -9.11 8.24 -20.21
N ALA A 208 -9.19 9.51 -19.83
CA ALA A 208 -10.35 10.35 -19.97
C ALA A 208 -10.03 11.57 -20.83
N HIS A 209 -10.99 12.03 -21.62
CA HIS A 209 -10.89 13.33 -22.31
C HIS A 209 -11.24 14.51 -21.38
N ASP A 210 -12.02 14.24 -20.33
CA ASP A 210 -12.44 15.21 -19.32
C ASP A 210 -12.74 14.46 -18.00
N TRP A 211 -13.01 15.16 -16.91
CA TRP A 211 -13.37 14.59 -15.63
C TRP A 211 -14.59 13.67 -15.71
N GLN A 212 -14.49 12.53 -15.05
CA GLN A 212 -15.62 11.64 -14.77
C GLN A 212 -16.04 11.85 -13.31
N ALA A 213 -17.33 12.07 -13.10
CA ALA A 213 -17.93 12.15 -11.78
C ALA A 213 -18.81 10.94 -11.48
N GLY A 214 -18.94 10.63 -10.20
CA GLY A 214 -19.80 9.57 -9.71
C GLY A 214 -19.85 9.55 -8.20
N TYR A 215 -20.24 8.39 -7.67
CA TYR A 215 -20.34 8.18 -6.24
C TYR A 215 -20.04 6.72 -5.86
N PHE A 216 -19.80 6.50 -4.57
CA PHE A 216 -19.78 5.17 -3.97
C PHE A 216 -20.44 5.18 -2.60
N PRO A 217 -21.35 4.23 -2.28
CA PRO A 217 -21.93 4.10 -0.95
C PRO A 217 -20.91 3.62 0.08
N ASN A 218 -21.05 4.04 1.35
CA ASN A 218 -20.23 3.50 2.45
C ASN A 218 -20.40 1.99 2.67
N SER A 219 -21.52 1.42 2.23
CA SER A 219 -21.81 -0.01 2.33
C SER A 219 -21.00 -0.85 1.32
N THR A 220 -20.54 -0.22 0.23
CA THR A 220 -19.72 -0.84 -0.83
C THR A 220 -18.68 0.18 -1.33
N PRO A 221 -17.71 0.57 -0.49
CA PRO A 221 -16.76 1.64 -0.81
C PRO A 221 -15.85 1.31 -2.01
N GLU A 222 -15.73 0.04 -2.36
CA GLU A 222 -15.00 -0.45 -3.53
C GLU A 222 -15.74 -0.21 -4.87
N LYS A 223 -17.05 0.08 -4.83
CA LYS A 223 -17.90 0.17 -6.02
C LYS A 223 -18.21 1.61 -6.42
N PHE A 224 -17.33 2.17 -7.23
CA PHE A 224 -17.62 3.42 -7.94
C PHE A 224 -18.72 3.24 -9.00
N SER A 225 -19.72 4.11 -8.94
CA SER A 225 -20.78 4.25 -9.94
C SER A 225 -20.71 5.64 -10.55
N HIS A 226 -20.49 5.74 -11.88
CA HIS A 226 -20.50 7.03 -12.56
C HIS A 226 -21.92 7.59 -12.65
N PHE A 227 -22.04 8.92 -12.66
CA PHE A 227 -23.29 9.57 -13.01
C PHE A 227 -23.58 9.39 -14.51
N MET A 228 -24.84 9.20 -14.87
CA MET A 228 -25.26 9.13 -16.27
C MET A 228 -25.14 10.51 -16.91
N ASP A 229 -25.63 11.55 -16.25
CA ASP A 229 -25.37 12.93 -16.65
C ASP A 229 -24.01 13.41 -16.10
N GLN A 230 -23.02 13.54 -16.99
CA GLN A 230 -21.69 14.05 -16.66
C GLN A 230 -21.58 15.58 -16.71
N SER A 231 -22.71 16.29 -16.76
CA SER A 231 -22.75 17.76 -16.86
C SER A 231 -23.30 18.46 -15.62
N PHE A 232 -24.25 17.85 -14.89
CA PHE A 232 -24.93 18.54 -13.78
C PHE A 232 -24.01 18.95 -12.63
N TYR A 233 -22.89 18.25 -12.42
CA TYR A 233 -21.94 18.60 -11.37
C TYR A 233 -21.06 19.81 -11.75
N ARG A 234 -21.13 20.28 -13.00
CA ARG A 234 -20.37 21.44 -13.49
C ARG A 234 -21.18 22.71 -13.23
N GLN A 235 -20.95 23.30 -12.07
CA GLN A 235 -21.54 24.58 -11.71
C GLN A 235 -20.76 25.72 -12.38
N PRO A 236 -21.31 26.94 -12.45
CA PRO A 236 -20.65 28.06 -13.12
C PRO A 236 -19.24 28.40 -12.59
N ASP A 237 -18.98 28.10 -11.32
CA ASP A 237 -17.79 28.49 -10.57
C ASP A 237 -17.06 27.31 -9.91
N CYS A 238 -17.58 26.08 -10.01
CA CYS A 238 -16.98 24.92 -9.34
C CYS A 238 -17.50 23.59 -9.89
N PHE A 239 -16.81 22.50 -9.54
CA PHE A 239 -17.43 21.20 -9.52
C PHE A 239 -18.19 21.01 -8.22
N TYR A 240 -19.49 20.73 -8.31
CA TYR A 240 -20.38 20.44 -7.20
C TYR A 240 -21.62 19.68 -7.69
N ALA A 241 -21.76 18.43 -7.25
CA ALA A 241 -22.95 17.62 -7.49
C ALA A 241 -24.08 18.05 -6.53
N THR A 242 -24.98 18.92 -7.01
CA THR A 242 -26.08 19.44 -6.18
C THR A 242 -26.98 18.31 -5.65
N SER A 243 -27.61 18.53 -4.51
CA SER A 243 -28.60 17.59 -3.95
C SER A 243 -29.73 17.28 -4.93
N GLU A 244 -30.16 18.27 -5.72
CA GLU A 244 -31.16 18.11 -6.77
C GLU A 244 -30.63 17.20 -7.90
N GLY A 245 -29.39 17.42 -8.35
CA GLY A 245 -28.76 16.62 -9.40
C GLY A 245 -28.51 15.17 -8.94
N LEU A 246 -28.03 14.98 -7.71
CA LEU A 246 -27.85 13.64 -7.14
C LEU A 246 -29.18 12.87 -7.04
N LYS A 247 -30.27 13.53 -6.65
CA LYS A 247 -31.62 12.91 -6.66
C LYS A 247 -32.09 12.57 -8.07
N ALA A 248 -31.81 13.41 -9.06
CA ALA A 248 -32.13 13.13 -10.46
C ALA A 248 -31.34 11.93 -11.00
N GLU A 249 -30.12 11.72 -10.51
CA GLU A 249 -29.29 10.53 -10.73
C GLU A 249 -29.69 9.32 -9.86
N HIS A 250 -30.80 9.40 -9.12
CA HIS A 250 -31.31 8.33 -8.24
C HIS A 250 -30.35 7.93 -7.10
N VAL A 251 -29.47 8.83 -6.68
CA VAL A 251 -28.60 8.62 -5.52
C VAL A 251 -29.43 8.71 -4.25
N ASP A 252 -29.38 7.66 -3.42
CA ASP A 252 -30.05 7.63 -2.12
C ASP A 252 -29.28 8.47 -1.09
N LEU A 253 -29.70 9.72 -0.93
CA LEU A 253 -29.09 10.66 0.03
C LEU A 253 -29.41 10.34 1.50
N SER A 254 -30.27 9.36 1.78
CA SER A 254 -30.45 8.86 3.16
C SER A 254 -29.30 7.94 3.58
N GLN A 255 -28.58 7.38 2.59
CA GLN A 255 -27.37 6.60 2.82
C GLN A 255 -26.13 7.48 2.80
N HIS A 256 -25.21 7.16 3.70
CA HIS A 256 -23.86 7.69 3.71
C HIS A 256 -23.15 7.28 2.41
N SER A 257 -22.76 8.26 1.61
CA SER A 257 -22.10 8.06 0.32
C SER A 257 -21.00 9.09 0.12
N TRP A 258 -20.11 8.78 -0.80
CA TRP A 258 -19.05 9.67 -1.22
C TRP A 258 -19.29 10.10 -2.66
N THR A 259 -19.16 11.40 -2.93
CA THR A 259 -18.98 11.88 -4.30
C THR A 259 -17.52 11.72 -4.71
N ASP A 260 -17.29 11.51 -6.00
CA ASP A 260 -16.00 11.15 -6.54
C ASP A 260 -15.83 11.79 -7.92
N TYR A 261 -14.78 12.60 -8.06
CA TYR A 261 -14.39 13.25 -9.30
C TYR A 261 -13.01 12.77 -9.66
N ARG A 262 -12.84 12.21 -10.85
CA ARG A 262 -11.59 11.58 -11.28
C ARG A 262 -11.22 11.98 -12.69
N TYR A 263 -9.93 12.14 -12.92
CA TYR A 263 -9.38 12.45 -14.23
C TYR A 263 -8.04 11.73 -14.40
N PHE A 264 -8.01 10.76 -15.31
CA PHE A 264 -6.79 10.05 -15.70
C PHE A 264 -6.39 10.45 -17.10
N SER A 265 -5.14 10.85 -17.27
CA SER A 265 -4.61 11.37 -18.52
C SER A 265 -3.11 11.10 -18.58
N PRO A 266 -2.50 10.93 -19.77
CA PRO A 266 -1.06 10.77 -19.89
C PRO A 266 -0.34 12.12 -19.70
N PHE A 267 -0.31 12.64 -18.47
CA PHE A 267 0.27 13.95 -18.14
C PHE A 267 1.75 14.08 -18.52
N GLY A 268 2.50 12.96 -18.57
CA GLY A 268 3.92 12.94 -18.94
C GLY A 268 4.81 13.68 -17.94
N LYS A 269 4.39 13.75 -16.67
CA LYS A 269 5.10 14.43 -15.58
C LYS A 269 5.39 13.45 -14.45
N ASP A 270 6.55 13.64 -13.83
CA ASP A 270 7.00 12.82 -12.70
C ASP A 270 6.31 13.28 -11.41
N LEU A 271 5.58 12.37 -10.76
CA LEU A 271 4.89 12.65 -9.50
C LEU A 271 5.86 12.79 -8.33
N ASP A 272 7.13 12.44 -8.49
CA ASP A 272 8.19 12.66 -7.49
C ASP A 272 8.75 14.09 -7.49
N HIS A 273 8.37 14.92 -8.47
CA HIS A 273 8.88 16.27 -8.69
C HIS A 273 7.78 17.25 -9.12
N LEU A 274 6.70 17.31 -8.34
CA LEU A 274 5.47 18.01 -8.71
C LEU A 274 4.87 18.78 -7.52
N SER A 275 4.14 19.85 -7.82
CA SER A 275 3.21 20.44 -6.84
C SER A 275 1.78 20.45 -7.36
N LEU A 276 0.85 20.21 -6.44
CA LEU A 276 -0.59 20.40 -6.65
C LEU A 276 -1.04 21.57 -5.80
N GLU A 277 -1.84 22.45 -6.36
CA GLU A 277 -2.57 23.50 -5.65
C GLU A 277 -4.06 23.43 -6.01
N THR A 278 -4.93 23.53 -5.01
CA THR A 278 -6.37 23.40 -5.21
C THR A 278 -7.13 24.12 -4.10
N ARG A 279 -8.39 24.46 -4.37
CA ARG A 279 -9.32 24.97 -3.36
C ARG A 279 -10.58 24.14 -3.31
N VAL A 280 -10.90 23.62 -2.12
CA VAL A 280 -11.98 22.65 -1.90
C VAL A 280 -12.84 23.03 -0.69
N LEU A 281 -14.10 22.61 -0.68
CA LEU A 281 -15.04 22.86 0.42
C LEU A 281 -15.92 21.62 0.63
N ASN A 282 -16.01 21.15 1.88
CA ASN A 282 -17.02 20.17 2.27
C ASN A 282 -17.46 20.46 3.70
N ASN A 283 -18.73 20.83 3.91
CA ASN A 283 -19.23 21.26 5.22
C ASN A 283 -20.64 20.71 5.48
N ALA A 284 -21.28 21.10 6.60
CA ALA A 284 -22.63 20.64 6.96
C ALA A 284 -23.73 20.83 5.90
N SER A 285 -23.58 21.82 5.03
CA SER A 285 -24.56 22.08 3.95
C SER A 285 -24.36 21.18 2.74
N THR A 286 -23.16 20.61 2.58
CA THR A 286 -22.77 19.87 1.38
C THR A 286 -22.34 18.43 1.67
N GLY A 287 -21.98 18.11 2.91
CA GLY A 287 -21.45 16.83 3.35
C GLY A 287 -22.41 16.04 4.27
N SER A 288 -22.00 14.85 4.71
CA SER A 288 -22.85 13.91 5.47
C SER A 288 -22.86 14.12 6.99
N PHE A 289 -23.73 13.41 7.71
CA PHE A 289 -24.23 13.71 9.07
C PHE A 289 -23.21 13.88 10.24
N SER A 290 -21.90 13.71 10.06
CA SER A 290 -20.96 13.82 11.20
C SER A 290 -19.50 14.22 10.94
N CYS A 291 -18.88 13.84 9.83
CA CYS A 291 -17.50 14.24 9.47
C CYS A 291 -17.47 14.57 7.97
N TYR A 292 -17.09 15.79 7.58
CA TYR A 292 -17.17 16.25 6.18
C TYR A 292 -15.89 15.95 5.40
N ASP A 293 -15.46 14.70 5.40
CA ASP A 293 -14.12 14.32 4.96
C ASP A 293 -13.84 14.73 3.50
N ILE A 294 -12.60 15.13 3.26
CA ILE A 294 -12.10 15.57 1.96
C ILE A 294 -10.88 14.71 1.60
N GLY A 295 -11.02 13.94 0.54
CA GLY A 295 -10.02 13.09 -0.03
C GLY A 295 -9.41 13.68 -1.29
N ILE A 296 -8.08 13.67 -1.39
CA ILE A 296 -7.33 14.02 -2.60
C ILE A 296 -6.31 12.93 -2.87
N ALA A 297 -6.39 12.32 -4.06
CA ALA A 297 -5.44 11.30 -4.48
C ALA A 297 -4.78 11.64 -5.82
N LEU A 298 -3.47 11.41 -5.88
CA LEU A 298 -2.63 11.44 -7.08
C LEU A 298 -2.07 10.04 -7.32
N GLN A 299 -2.45 9.45 -8.45
CA GLN A 299 -2.03 8.12 -8.83
C GLN A 299 -0.79 8.20 -9.72
N GLY A 300 0.31 7.59 -9.28
CA GLY A 300 1.51 7.40 -10.09
C GLY A 300 1.61 6.00 -10.69
N ASP A 301 2.67 5.77 -11.48
CA ASP A 301 3.01 4.45 -12.02
C ASP A 301 3.37 3.42 -10.95
N PHE A 302 3.97 3.82 -9.84
CA PHE A 302 4.50 2.88 -8.85
C PHE A 302 3.90 3.08 -7.47
N GLY A 303 3.52 4.30 -7.15
CA GLY A 303 2.91 4.66 -5.88
C GLY A 303 1.70 5.57 -6.04
N THR A 304 1.11 5.92 -4.91
CA THR A 304 -0.04 6.82 -4.82
C THR A 304 0.23 7.79 -3.68
N ILE A 305 -0.19 9.03 -3.84
CA ILE A 305 -0.44 9.95 -2.74
C ILE A 305 -1.96 9.95 -2.54
N ASP A 306 -2.44 9.63 -1.34
CA ASP A 306 -3.86 9.68 -1.00
C ASP A 306 -4.00 10.28 0.40
N ILE A 307 -4.65 11.43 0.50
CA ILE A 307 -4.75 12.21 1.73
C ILE A 307 -6.23 12.39 2.06
N THR A 308 -6.61 12.05 3.28
CA THR A 308 -7.94 12.34 3.83
C THR A 308 -7.83 13.38 4.93
N PHE A 309 -8.37 14.57 4.65
CA PHE A 309 -8.59 15.61 5.64
C PHE A 309 -9.94 15.39 6.33
N THR A 310 -10.00 15.71 7.62
CA THR A 310 -11.20 15.52 8.45
C THR A 310 -11.54 16.80 9.21
N GLN A 311 -12.80 16.94 9.61
CA GLN A 311 -13.20 18.04 10.49
C GLN A 311 -12.55 17.91 11.88
N SER A 312 -12.36 19.03 12.57
CA SER A 312 -12.09 19.09 14.01
C SER A 312 -12.82 18.00 14.81
N LYS A 313 -12.06 17.20 15.57
CA LYS A 313 -12.52 16.05 16.40
C LYS A 313 -12.84 14.75 15.63
N CYS A 314 -12.65 14.71 14.32
CA CYS A 314 -12.76 13.49 13.50
C CYS A 314 -11.38 12.89 13.15
N SER A 315 -10.32 13.22 13.89
CA SER A 315 -8.93 12.86 13.55
C SER A 315 -8.68 11.37 13.35
N ARG A 316 -9.49 10.50 13.96
CA ARG A 316 -9.45 9.04 13.76
C ARG A 316 -9.60 8.63 12.29
N TYR A 317 -10.34 9.40 11.50
CA TYR A 317 -10.63 9.10 10.10
C TYR A 317 -9.63 9.73 9.12
N ALA A 318 -8.65 10.48 9.62
CA ALA A 318 -7.57 10.98 8.79
C ALA A 318 -6.73 9.82 8.27
N MET A 319 -6.25 9.94 7.02
CA MET A 319 -5.44 8.92 6.37
C MET A 319 -4.39 9.59 5.49
N LEU A 320 -3.21 8.96 5.41
CA LEU A 320 -2.23 9.24 4.38
C LEU A 320 -1.65 7.94 3.83
N LYS A 321 -1.84 7.72 2.54
CA LYS A 321 -1.03 6.78 1.76
C LYS A 321 -0.02 7.58 0.96
N LEU A 322 1.26 7.28 1.14
CA LEU A 322 2.37 7.91 0.43
C LEU A 322 3.34 6.83 -0.02
N SER A 323 3.18 6.36 -1.25
CA SER A 323 3.97 5.27 -1.83
C SER A 323 3.97 4.02 -0.92
N GLU A 324 5.09 3.64 -0.31
CA GLU A 324 5.19 2.51 0.64
C GLU A 324 4.65 2.81 2.04
N LYS A 325 4.41 4.08 2.36
CA LYS A 325 3.90 4.50 3.67
C LYS A 325 2.38 4.50 3.68
N GLN A 326 1.84 4.01 4.78
CA GLN A 326 0.43 4.06 5.10
C GLN A 326 0.30 4.45 6.56
N MET A 327 -0.38 5.56 6.81
CA MET A 327 -0.67 6.10 8.12
C MET A 327 -2.17 6.35 8.24
N ASP A 328 -2.71 6.12 9.43
CA ASP A 328 -4.11 6.36 9.74
C ASP A 328 -4.29 6.96 11.14
N GLY A 329 -5.39 7.68 11.34
CA GLY A 329 -5.67 8.33 12.62
C GLY A 329 -6.03 7.38 13.77
N GLU A 330 -6.10 6.06 13.53
CA GLU A 330 -6.29 5.08 14.60
C GLU A 330 -4.95 4.73 15.28
N TYR A 331 -3.86 4.68 14.53
CA TYR A 331 -2.55 4.26 15.04
C TYR A 331 -1.46 5.34 14.95
N ASP A 332 -1.66 6.39 14.17
CA ASP A 332 -0.70 7.47 13.92
C ASP A 332 -1.26 8.85 14.29
N ASP A 333 -0.36 9.80 14.58
CA ASP A 333 -0.74 11.19 14.79
C ASP A 333 -0.87 11.93 13.44
N LEU A 334 -2.10 11.95 12.93
CA LEU A 334 -2.50 12.73 11.76
C LEU A 334 -3.33 13.97 12.14
N SER A 335 -3.14 14.50 13.35
CA SER A 335 -3.86 15.70 13.81
C SER A 335 -3.63 16.93 12.90
N ALA A 336 -2.51 16.98 12.17
CA ALA A 336 -2.25 17.98 11.14
C ALA A 336 -3.28 18.01 10.00
N PHE A 337 -3.96 16.90 9.72
CA PHE A 337 -5.01 16.79 8.69
C PHE A 337 -6.42 17.02 9.26
N THR A 338 -6.51 17.36 10.54
CA THR A 338 -7.74 17.81 11.19
C THR A 338 -7.87 19.32 11.06
N VAL A 339 -8.78 19.78 10.19
CA VAL A 339 -8.89 21.20 9.79
C VAL A 339 -10.29 21.75 10.04
N ASP A 340 -10.41 23.08 10.10
CA ASP A 340 -11.71 23.75 10.11
C ASP A 340 -12.29 23.76 8.70
N MET A 341 -13.36 22.99 8.49
CA MET A 341 -14.01 22.83 7.20
C MET A 341 -15.24 23.73 7.03
N SER A 342 -15.39 24.77 7.86
CA SER A 342 -16.52 25.71 7.75
C SER A 342 -16.48 26.56 6.49
N ASP A 343 -15.29 26.81 5.94
CA ASP A 343 -15.04 27.60 4.73
C ASP A 343 -14.06 26.89 3.78
N TRP A 344 -13.79 27.49 2.62
CA TRP A 344 -12.90 26.98 1.60
C TRP A 344 -11.49 26.72 2.14
N LEU A 345 -10.97 25.52 1.84
CA LEU A 345 -9.61 25.11 2.14
C LEU A 345 -8.74 25.29 0.91
N GLN A 346 -7.73 26.16 0.99
CA GLN A 346 -6.65 26.20 0.00
C GLN A 346 -5.58 25.18 0.40
N LEU A 347 -5.41 24.16 -0.41
CA LEU A 347 -4.48 23.06 -0.17
C LEU A 347 -3.38 23.10 -1.22
N ARG A 348 -2.13 22.90 -0.76
CA ARG A 348 -1.00 22.71 -1.65
C ARG A 348 -0.16 21.53 -1.19
N THR A 349 0.22 20.67 -2.11
CA THR A 349 1.17 19.57 -1.86
C THR A 349 2.39 19.73 -2.74
N LYS A 350 3.55 19.24 -2.28
CA LYS A 350 4.78 19.23 -3.06
C LYS A 350 5.55 17.95 -2.81
N THR A 351 5.96 17.29 -3.88
CA THR A 351 6.93 16.20 -3.90
C THR A 351 8.23 16.67 -4.52
N GLU A 352 9.34 16.39 -3.83
CA GLU A 352 10.67 16.70 -4.33
C GLU A 352 11.69 15.81 -3.64
N GLU A 353 12.46 15.04 -4.42
CA GLU A 353 13.58 14.22 -3.94
C GLU A 353 13.18 13.26 -2.79
N GLY A 354 12.04 12.58 -2.91
CA GLY A 354 11.54 11.66 -1.87
C GLY A 354 11.01 12.37 -0.61
N ASN A 355 10.81 13.69 -0.65
CA ASN A 355 10.16 14.45 0.40
C ASN A 355 8.77 14.89 -0.06
N PHE A 356 7.79 14.72 0.81
CA PHE A 356 6.42 15.14 0.62
C PHE A 356 6.05 16.20 1.65
N LYS A 357 5.42 17.29 1.18
CA LYS A 357 4.99 18.41 2.02
C LYS A 357 3.53 18.74 1.75
N VAL A 358 2.79 19.10 2.80
CA VAL A 358 1.39 19.55 2.72
C VAL A 358 1.27 20.92 3.38
N TYR A 359 0.61 21.84 2.69
CA TYR A 359 0.34 23.20 3.11
C TYR A 359 -1.17 23.46 3.13
N LEU A 360 -1.61 24.18 4.16
CA LEU A 360 -2.96 24.74 4.26
C LEU A 360 -2.83 26.26 4.23
N GLY A 361 -3.31 26.89 3.15
CA GLY A 361 -2.91 28.24 2.78
C GLY A 361 -1.39 28.34 2.67
N ASP A 362 -0.80 29.32 3.36
CA ASP A 362 0.66 29.52 3.39
C ASP A 362 1.38 28.69 4.46
N LYS A 363 0.64 27.97 5.32
CA LYS A 363 1.21 27.23 6.45
C LYS A 363 1.59 25.81 6.06
N LEU A 364 2.86 25.43 6.23
CA LEU A 364 3.29 24.03 6.20
C LEU A 364 2.69 23.29 7.40
N ILE A 365 1.85 22.29 7.14
CA ILE A 365 1.16 21.52 8.19
C ILE A 365 1.72 20.11 8.37
N PHE A 366 2.34 19.54 7.33
CA PHE A 366 2.87 18.18 7.37
C PHE A 366 4.06 18.00 6.44
N THR A 367 5.00 17.14 6.85
CA THR A 367 6.14 16.72 6.04
C THR A 367 6.42 15.25 6.29
N GLU A 368 6.81 14.53 5.24
CA GLU A 368 7.17 13.12 5.35
C GLU A 368 8.14 12.73 4.23
N GLN A 369 9.01 11.76 4.50
CA GLN A 369 9.92 11.17 3.51
C GLN A 369 9.41 9.83 3.02
N TYR A 370 9.71 9.47 1.79
CA TYR A 370 9.37 8.18 1.20
C TYR A 370 10.52 7.70 0.28
N GLN A 371 10.64 6.40 0.11
CA GLN A 371 11.76 5.76 -0.59
C GLN A 371 11.35 5.12 -1.92
N LYS A 372 10.14 4.56 -2.01
CA LYS A 372 9.69 3.98 -3.28
C LYS A 372 9.16 5.11 -4.17
N PRO A 373 9.64 5.23 -5.42
CA PRO A 373 9.19 6.31 -6.31
C PRO A 373 7.69 6.22 -6.54
N LEU A 374 7.07 7.37 -6.75
CA LEU A 374 5.67 7.47 -7.15
C LEU A 374 5.52 7.21 -8.66
N GLY A 375 6.53 7.62 -9.46
CA GLY A 375 6.57 7.45 -10.91
C GLY A 375 5.73 8.50 -11.66
N SER A 376 5.41 8.25 -12.93
CA SER A 376 4.67 9.26 -13.73
C SER A 376 3.24 9.43 -13.21
N LEU A 377 2.76 10.68 -13.16
CA LEU A 377 1.37 10.99 -12.82
C LEU A 377 0.42 10.41 -13.88
N LEU A 378 -0.48 9.53 -13.45
CA LEU A 378 -1.50 8.89 -14.26
C LEU A 378 -2.90 9.46 -14.03
N GLY A 379 -3.18 9.95 -12.83
CA GLY A 379 -4.53 10.44 -12.53
C GLY A 379 -4.67 11.19 -11.22
N ILE A 380 -5.77 11.91 -11.16
CA ILE A 380 -6.16 12.79 -10.07
C ILE A 380 -7.55 12.37 -9.64
N ARG A 381 -7.80 12.33 -8.33
CA ARG A 381 -9.10 12.02 -7.76
C ARG A 381 -9.38 12.93 -6.58
N TYR A 382 -10.57 13.51 -6.57
CA TYR A 382 -11.17 14.12 -5.40
C TYR A 382 -12.32 13.23 -4.96
N TYR A 383 -12.44 12.99 -3.66
CA TYR A 383 -13.58 12.28 -3.11
C TYR A 383 -14.01 12.92 -1.80
N PHE A 384 -15.31 13.01 -1.58
CA PHE A 384 -15.86 13.77 -0.46
C PHE A 384 -16.90 12.93 0.25
N PHE A 385 -16.90 12.95 1.58
CA PHE A 385 -17.98 12.31 2.31
C PHE A 385 -19.22 13.23 2.26
N GLY A 386 -20.19 12.84 1.42
CA GLY A 386 -21.23 13.73 0.87
C GLY A 386 -20.80 14.37 -0.45
N SER A 387 -21.20 15.62 -0.70
CA SER A 387 -21.00 16.33 -1.97
C SER A 387 -20.11 17.56 -1.82
N GLY A 388 -18.79 17.38 -1.87
CA GLY A 388 -17.86 18.51 -1.78
C GLY A 388 -17.80 19.34 -3.06
N LYS A 389 -17.25 20.54 -2.92
CA LYS A 389 -17.00 21.49 -4.00
C LYS A 389 -15.52 21.60 -4.31
N ILE A 390 -15.19 21.76 -5.58
CA ILE A 390 -13.83 22.02 -6.07
C ILE A 390 -13.87 23.29 -6.92
N ASP A 391 -13.11 24.30 -6.52
CA ASP A 391 -13.02 25.59 -7.22
C ASP A 391 -12.02 25.52 -8.38
N TYR A 392 -10.81 25.01 -8.13
CA TYR A 392 -9.81 24.80 -9.16
C TYR A 392 -8.82 23.72 -8.78
N ILE A 393 -8.05 23.28 -9.78
CA ILE A 393 -6.81 22.54 -9.61
C ILE A 393 -5.73 23.14 -10.51
N GLU A 394 -4.51 23.22 -9.98
CA GLU A 394 -3.31 23.62 -10.70
C GLU A 394 -2.19 22.64 -10.38
N LEU A 395 -1.50 22.14 -11.39
CA LEU A 395 -0.33 21.28 -11.26
C LEU A 395 0.88 21.95 -11.88
N LYS A 396 1.98 21.96 -11.13
CA LYS A 396 3.27 22.52 -11.56
C LYS A 396 4.37 21.47 -11.52
N ASP A 397 5.30 21.57 -12.45
CA ASP A 397 6.53 20.77 -12.41
C ASP A 397 7.58 21.39 -11.45
N SER A 398 8.75 20.75 -11.34
CA SER A 398 9.84 21.21 -10.48
C SER A 398 10.40 22.59 -10.83
N LEU A 399 10.13 23.11 -12.03
CA LEU A 399 10.51 24.45 -12.45
C LEU A 399 9.39 25.47 -12.17
N GLU A 400 8.35 25.06 -11.44
CA GLU A 400 7.14 25.84 -11.13
C GLU A 400 6.33 26.22 -12.38
N ASN A 401 6.53 25.53 -13.51
CA ASN A 401 5.71 25.73 -14.70
C ASN A 401 4.37 25.00 -14.54
N VAL A 402 3.27 25.74 -14.72
CA VAL A 402 1.92 25.17 -14.77
C VAL A 402 1.77 24.34 -16.05
N PHE A 403 1.60 23.03 -15.92
CA PHE A 403 1.38 22.14 -17.06
C PHE A 403 -0.07 21.66 -17.16
N TYR A 404 -0.85 21.82 -16.09
CA TYR A 404 -2.28 21.54 -16.07
C TYR A 404 -2.97 22.49 -15.11
N ARG A 405 -4.05 23.12 -15.57
CA ARG A 405 -4.93 23.97 -14.77
C ARG A 405 -6.36 23.77 -15.22
N ASN A 406 -7.28 23.68 -14.27
CA ASN A 406 -8.70 23.66 -14.52
C ASN A 406 -9.40 24.49 -13.44
N ASP A 407 -10.00 25.61 -13.84
CA ASP A 407 -10.76 26.51 -12.97
C ASP A 407 -12.23 26.11 -12.84
N PHE A 408 -12.63 24.99 -13.46
CA PHE A 408 -13.99 24.41 -13.44
C PHE A 408 -15.14 25.35 -13.83
N THR A 409 -14.84 26.54 -14.34
CA THR A 409 -15.85 27.49 -14.81
C THR A 409 -16.55 26.94 -16.05
N SER A 410 -17.87 27.17 -16.15
CA SER A 410 -18.69 26.68 -17.26
C SER A 410 -18.44 27.39 -18.61
N THR A 411 -17.34 28.13 -18.76
CA THR A 411 -17.08 28.92 -19.96
C THR A 411 -16.50 28.10 -21.11
N GLY A 412 -17.39 27.48 -21.88
CA GLY A 412 -17.24 27.36 -23.33
C GLY A 412 -16.67 26.04 -23.86
N THR A 413 -17.56 25.26 -24.46
CA THR A 413 -17.37 24.44 -25.67
C THR A 413 -15.92 24.21 -26.10
N ILE A 414 -15.42 22.99 -25.88
CA ILE A 414 -14.27 22.46 -26.62
C ILE A 414 -14.65 22.49 -28.10
N ALA A 415 -14.16 23.50 -28.82
CA ALA A 415 -14.12 23.48 -30.27
C ALA A 415 -13.15 22.36 -30.67
N HIS A 416 -13.70 21.23 -31.09
CA HIS A 416 -12.94 20.21 -31.80
C HIS A 416 -12.24 20.87 -33.00
N LYS A 417 -10.92 20.73 -33.07
CA LYS A 417 -10.15 20.85 -34.30
C LYS A 417 -9.28 19.64 -34.47
#